data_AF-A0A7H8PNK2-F1
#
_entry.id   AF-A0A7H8PNK2-F1
#
_cell.length_a   1.000
_cell.length_b   1.000
_cell.length_c   1.000
_cell.angle_alpha   90.00
_cell.angle_beta   90.00
_cell.angle_gamma   90.00
#
_symmetry.space_group_name_H-M   'P 1'
#
loop_
_entity.id
_entity.type
_entity.pdbx_description
1 polymer ?
#
loop_
_entity_poly.entity_id
_entity_poly.type
_entity_poly.pdbx_seq_one_letter_code
_entity_poly.pdbx_strand_id
1 'polypeptide(L)'
;MKTYLLPLLLATSLLTPTITAIAVPSDTSAFTVIQEERKLSPEEEKARGLDVMANQIVENIEEIDLRKVARSPIFETSYGFRWKMFNVKTGHFYTIKVNKNFALISVRDSKNNPL
;
A
#
# COMPACT_ATOMS: atom_id res chain seq x y z
N MET A 1 4.32 -63.98 -52.04
CA MET A 1 3.61 -62.89 -52.74
C MET A 1 3.87 -61.61 -51.96
N LYS A 2 4.42 -60.59 -52.61
CA LYS A 2 4.66 -59.24 -52.06
C LYS A 2 3.40 -58.40 -52.27
N THR A 3 2.95 -57.70 -51.25
CA THR A 3 2.22 -56.43 -51.41
C THR A 3 2.68 -55.49 -50.30
N TYR A 4 3.33 -54.42 -50.73
CA TYR A 4 3.71 -53.26 -49.92
C TYR A 4 2.54 -52.27 -49.96
N LEU A 5 2.13 -51.76 -48.80
CA LEU A 5 1.29 -50.56 -48.73
C LEU A 5 1.91 -49.56 -47.75
N LEU A 6 2.47 -48.54 -48.40
CA LEU A 6 2.90 -47.19 -48.01
C LEU A 6 2.90 -46.73 -46.54
N PRO A 7 3.96 -45.98 -46.12
CA PRO A 7 4.05 -45.33 -44.82
C PRO A 7 3.28 -43.98 -44.82
N LEU A 8 2.51 -43.73 -43.76
CA LEU A 8 1.89 -42.43 -43.50
C LEU A 8 2.86 -41.57 -42.68
N LEU A 9 3.57 -40.70 -43.39
CA LEU A 9 4.48 -39.68 -42.87
C LEU A 9 3.80 -38.34 -43.10
N LEU A 10 3.42 -37.63 -42.03
CA LEU A 10 3.11 -36.19 -42.01
C LEU A 10 2.93 -35.79 -40.53
N ALA A 11 4.01 -35.33 -39.88
CA ALA A 11 4.30 -33.91 -39.69
C ALA A 11 3.40 -33.22 -38.63
N THR A 12 3.64 -33.49 -37.36
CA THR A 12 3.25 -32.56 -36.29
C THR A 12 4.34 -31.51 -36.14
N SER A 13 4.25 -30.48 -36.98
CA SER A 13 5.08 -29.29 -36.91
C SER A 13 4.88 -28.57 -35.58
N LEU A 14 6.00 -28.21 -34.96
CA LEU A 14 6.09 -27.34 -33.79
C LEU A 14 5.28 -26.05 -34.00
N LEU A 15 4.25 -25.85 -33.19
CA LEU A 15 3.65 -24.53 -32.96
C LEU A 15 4.21 -23.99 -31.64
N THR A 16 5.36 -23.32 -31.72
CA THR A 16 5.76 -22.37 -30.68
C THR A 16 5.01 -21.06 -30.94
N PRO A 17 4.21 -20.52 -30.01
CA PRO A 17 3.70 -19.18 -30.19
C PRO A 17 4.88 -18.20 -30.05
N THR A 18 5.26 -17.59 -31.17
CA THR A 18 6.10 -16.39 -31.16
C THR A 18 5.31 -15.31 -30.44
N ILE A 19 5.67 -15.02 -29.19
CA ILE A 19 5.13 -13.87 -28.46
C ILE A 19 5.69 -12.62 -29.15
N THR A 20 4.94 -12.06 -30.07
CA THR A 20 5.13 -10.67 -30.49
C THR A 20 4.74 -9.80 -29.31
N ALA A 21 5.73 -9.38 -28.52
CA ALA A 21 5.56 -8.30 -27.57
C ALA A 21 5.22 -7.04 -28.39
N ILE A 22 3.93 -6.76 -28.51
CA ILE A 22 3.46 -5.45 -28.93
C ILE A 22 3.93 -4.51 -27.82
N ALA A 23 4.97 -3.74 -28.11
CA ALA A 23 5.34 -2.61 -27.28
C ALA A 23 4.16 -1.63 -27.34
N VAL A 24 3.23 -1.78 -26.40
CA VAL A 24 2.27 -0.73 -26.09
C VAL A 24 3.13 0.47 -25.68
N PRO A 25 3.08 1.60 -26.39
CA PRO A 25 3.76 2.79 -25.94
C PRO A 25 3.23 3.06 -24.53
N SER A 26 4.13 2.93 -23.55
CA SER A 26 3.86 3.32 -22.17
C SER A 26 3.80 4.83 -22.16
N ASP A 27 2.67 5.37 -22.61
CA ASP A 27 2.23 6.69 -22.22
C ASP A 27 2.10 6.61 -20.70
N THR A 28 3.19 6.99 -20.05
CA THR A 28 3.27 7.31 -18.64
C THR A 28 2.53 8.64 -18.47
N SER A 29 1.24 8.62 -18.80
CA SER A 29 0.27 9.49 -18.20
C SER A 29 0.32 9.10 -16.73
N ALA A 30 0.92 9.95 -15.92
CA ALA A 30 0.92 9.82 -14.47
C ALA A 30 -0.54 9.69 -14.03
N PHE A 31 -1.02 8.45 -13.91
CA PHE A 31 -2.28 8.13 -13.28
C PHE A 31 -2.07 8.46 -11.82
N THR A 32 -2.28 9.74 -11.50
CA THR A 32 -2.46 10.17 -10.13
C THR A 32 -3.77 9.54 -9.72
N VAL A 33 -3.70 8.31 -9.20
CA VAL A 33 -4.80 7.73 -8.43
C VAL A 33 -5.02 8.76 -7.33
N ILE A 34 -6.03 9.62 -7.48
CA ILE A 34 -6.54 10.40 -6.36
C ILE A 34 -7.18 9.34 -5.48
N GLN A 35 -6.36 8.72 -4.64
CA GLN A 35 -6.80 7.69 -3.74
C GLN A 35 -7.55 8.42 -2.64
N GLU A 36 -8.87 8.34 -2.69
CA GLU A 36 -9.75 9.03 -1.75
C GLU A 36 -9.40 8.56 -0.32
N GLU A 37 -8.73 9.43 0.43
CA GLU A 37 -8.51 9.22 1.85
C GLU A 37 -9.87 9.42 2.54
N ARG A 38 -10.43 8.36 3.12
CA ARG A 38 -11.72 8.41 3.83
C ARG A 38 -11.47 8.72 5.28
N LYS A 39 -11.94 9.88 5.76
CA LYS A 39 -11.96 10.20 7.18
C LYS A 39 -12.90 9.23 7.90
N LEU A 40 -12.41 8.56 8.95
CA LEU A 40 -13.23 7.71 9.80
C LEU A 40 -14.05 8.57 10.77
N SER A 41 -15.28 8.16 11.03
CA SER A 41 -16.09 8.75 12.11
C SER A 41 -15.58 8.29 13.48
N PRO A 42 -15.78 9.10 14.55
CA PRO A 42 -15.41 8.70 15.91
C PRO A 42 -16.05 7.37 16.35
N GLU A 43 -17.27 7.10 15.91
CA GLU A 43 -18.00 5.87 16.22
C GLU A 43 -17.34 4.65 15.55
N GLU A 44 -16.94 4.78 14.27
CA GLU A 44 -16.21 3.72 13.56
C GLU A 44 -14.81 3.51 14.14
N GLU A 45 -14.08 4.59 14.47
CA GLU A 45 -12.76 4.50 15.13
C GLU A 45 -12.87 3.72 16.44
N LYS A 46 -13.89 4.02 17.26
CA LYS A 46 -14.14 3.35 18.53
C LYS A 46 -14.58 1.90 18.34
N ALA A 47 -15.51 1.62 17.43
CA ALA A 47 -16.02 0.27 17.17
C ALA A 47 -14.92 -0.68 16.68
N ARG A 48 -13.94 -0.16 15.93
CA ARG A 48 -12.80 -0.92 15.41
C ARG A 48 -11.59 -0.91 16.35
N GLY A 49 -11.65 -0.22 17.49
CA GLY A 49 -10.55 -0.12 18.46
C GLY A 49 -9.31 0.63 17.93
N LEU A 50 -9.48 1.48 16.92
CA LEU A 50 -8.36 2.13 16.23
C LEU A 50 -7.61 3.12 17.10
N ASP A 51 -8.30 3.75 18.05
CA ASP A 51 -7.69 4.68 18.99
C ASP A 51 -6.64 3.99 19.88
N VAL A 52 -6.98 2.80 20.39
CA VAL A 52 -6.08 1.99 21.21
C VAL A 52 -4.87 1.53 20.38
N MET A 53 -5.12 1.03 19.16
CA MET A 53 -4.03 0.59 18.27
C MET A 53 -3.11 1.74 17.87
N ALA A 54 -3.66 2.91 17.54
CA ALA A 54 -2.87 4.09 17.20
C ALA A 54 -1.97 4.52 18.37
N ASN A 55 -2.49 4.51 19.59
CA ASN A 55 -1.70 4.81 20.78
C ASN A 55 -0.59 3.78 20.99
N GLN A 56 -0.89 2.48 20.89
CA GLN A 56 0.11 1.41 21.00
C GLN A 56 1.23 1.55 19.97
N ILE A 57 0.90 1.88 18.72
CA ILE A 57 1.89 2.10 17.67
C ILE A 57 2.79 3.29 18.02
N VAL A 58 2.19 4.39 18.48
CA VAL A 58 2.92 5.62 18.81
C VAL A 58 3.81 5.44 20.03
N GLU A 59 3.37 4.69 21.03
CA GLU A 59 4.15 4.42 22.25
C GLU A 59 5.46 3.67 21.96
N ASN A 60 5.54 2.97 20.82
CA ASN A 60 6.75 2.30 20.35
C ASN A 60 7.67 3.21 19.50
N ILE A 61 7.34 4.49 19.31
CA ILE A 61 8.17 5.46 18.59
C ILE A 61 8.89 6.32 19.62
N GLU A 62 10.21 6.17 19.74
CA GLU A 62 11.03 6.76 20.82
C GLU A 62 10.90 8.29 20.89
N GLU A 63 10.78 8.95 19.74
CA GLU A 63 10.70 10.41 19.64
C GLU A 63 9.33 11.00 19.99
N ILE A 64 8.29 10.16 20.14
CA ILE A 64 6.90 10.62 20.30
C ILE A 64 6.36 10.24 21.69
N ASP A 65 6.28 11.24 22.57
CA ASP A 65 5.61 11.11 23.87
C ASP A 65 4.11 11.39 23.74
N LEU A 66 3.29 10.35 23.91
CA LEU A 66 1.82 10.41 23.89
C LEU A 66 1.22 11.50 24.79
N ARG A 67 1.87 11.83 25.91
CA ARG A 67 1.37 12.84 26.86
C ARG A 67 1.58 14.27 26.38
N LYS A 68 2.41 14.46 25.36
CA LYS A 68 2.78 15.77 24.80
C LYS A 68 2.22 15.99 23.40
N VAL A 69 1.41 15.07 22.89
CA VAL A 69 0.91 15.11 21.52
C VAL A 69 -0.61 15.07 21.46
N ALA A 70 -1.17 15.80 20.49
CA ALA A 70 -2.55 15.70 20.09
C ALA A 70 -2.64 14.91 18.78
N ARG A 71 -3.65 14.05 18.66
CA ARG A 71 -3.88 13.18 17.49
C ARG A 71 -4.92 13.80 16.55
N SER A 72 -4.68 13.72 15.24
CA SER A 72 -5.69 14.02 14.23
C SER A 72 -6.68 12.86 14.06
N PRO A 73 -7.83 13.06 13.39
CA PRO A 73 -8.66 11.94 12.94
C PRO A 73 -7.86 10.92 12.13
N ILE A 74 -8.28 9.66 12.17
CA ILE A 74 -7.69 8.59 11.35
C ILE A 74 -8.34 8.63 9.97
N PHE A 75 -7.49 8.56 8.96
CA PHE A 75 -7.89 8.42 7.58
C PHE A 75 -7.60 6.99 7.13
N GLU A 76 -8.63 6.34 6.60
CA GLU A 76 -8.50 5.10 5.87
C GLU A 76 -8.00 5.41 4.46
N THR A 77 -7.00 4.67 4.03
CA THR A 77 -6.29 4.84 2.77
C THR A 77 -6.20 3.48 2.09
N SER A 78 -5.76 3.44 0.84
CA SER A 78 -5.56 2.18 0.12
C SER A 78 -4.56 1.22 0.79
N TYR A 79 -3.50 1.77 1.36
CA TYR A 79 -2.42 1.01 1.97
C TYR A 79 -2.76 0.59 3.39
N GLY A 80 -3.70 1.27 4.05
CA GLY A 80 -4.08 1.03 5.44
C GLY A 80 -4.59 2.32 6.08
N PHE A 81 -3.92 2.81 7.11
CA PHE A 81 -4.36 3.98 7.86
C PHE A 81 -3.28 5.03 7.95
N ARG A 82 -3.71 6.28 8.04
CA ARG A 82 -2.85 7.43 8.31
C ARG A 82 -3.49 8.32 9.37
N TRP A 83 -2.67 8.84 10.26
CA TRP A 83 -3.02 9.99 11.09
C TRP A 83 -1.80 10.88 11.30
N LYS A 84 -2.03 12.04 11.91
CA LYS A 84 -0.98 12.97 12.32
C LYS A 84 -0.97 13.11 13.84
N MET A 85 0.22 13.27 14.38
CA MET A 85 0.45 13.65 15.77
C MET A 85 1.04 15.06 15.78
N PHE A 86 0.57 15.91 16.68
CA PHE A 86 1.08 17.26 16.87
C PHE A 86 1.63 17.40 18.28
N ASN A 87 2.92 17.65 18.42
CA ASN A 87 3.53 17.92 19.72
C ASN A 87 3.19 19.33 20.17
N VAL A 88 2.38 19.44 21.23
CA VAL A 88 1.88 20.73 21.72
C VAL A 88 2.97 21.58 22.36
N LYS A 89 4.09 20.97 22.77
CA LYS A 89 5.22 21.70 23.37
C LYS A 89 6.18 22.26 22.33
N THR A 90 6.49 21.47 21.30
CA THR A 90 7.50 21.83 20.29
C THR A 90 6.91 22.36 18.99
N GLY A 91 5.62 22.18 18.76
CA GLY A 91 4.97 22.55 17.52
C GLY A 91 5.27 21.61 16.34
N HIS A 92 5.95 20.49 16.58
CA HIS A 92 6.29 19.53 15.53
C HIS A 92 5.11 18.62 15.19
N PHE A 93 4.97 18.30 13.90
CA PHE A 93 4.00 17.33 13.41
C PHE A 93 4.69 16.07 12.94
N TYR A 94 4.06 14.94 13.19
CA TYR A 94 4.46 13.63 12.72
C TYR A 94 3.32 13.02 11.92
N THR A 95 3.59 12.55 10.71
CA THR A 95 2.63 11.77 9.91
C THR A 95 2.97 10.30 10.08
N ILE A 96 2.01 9.54 10.58
CA ILE A 96 2.16 8.11 10.80
C ILE A 96 1.33 7.38 9.75
N LYS A 97 1.95 6.39 9.12
CA LYS A 97 1.31 5.51 8.14
C LYS A 97 1.49 4.07 8.58
N VAL A 98 0.41 3.32 8.55
CA VAL A 98 0.41 1.87 8.84
C VAL A 98 -0.36 1.12 7.77
N ASN A 99 -0.06 -0.16 7.62
CA ASN A 99 -0.81 -1.01 6.70
C ASN A 99 -2.15 -1.45 7.30
N LYS A 100 -2.95 -2.20 6.53
CA LYS A 100 -4.25 -2.73 7.00
C LYS A 100 -4.15 -3.67 8.22
N ASN A 101 -2.96 -4.21 8.48
CA ASN A 101 -2.65 -5.06 9.63
C ASN A 101 -2.00 -4.26 10.78
N PHE A 102 -2.05 -2.92 10.74
CA PHE A 102 -1.47 -2.02 11.73
C PHE A 102 0.05 -2.12 11.90
N ALA A 103 0.75 -2.73 10.94
CA ALA A 103 2.21 -2.67 10.90
C ALA A 103 2.67 -1.29 10.42
N LEU A 104 3.65 -0.73 11.11
CA LEU A 104 4.22 0.57 10.79
C LEU A 104 4.84 0.57 9.38
N ILE A 105 4.39 1.48 8.52
CA ILE A 105 4.98 1.70 7.19
C ILE A 105 6.02 2.83 7.27
N SER A 106 5.64 3.94 7.91
CA SER A 106 6.53 5.10 8.01
C SER A 106 6.06 6.09 9.07
N VAL A 107 7.03 6.73 9.71
CA VAL A 107 6.84 7.95 10.51
C VAL A 107 7.63 9.06 9.83
N ARG A 108 7.01 10.22 9.60
CA ARG A 108 7.68 11.36 8.98
C ARG A 108 7.39 12.67 9.69
N ASP A 109 8.38 13.54 9.78
CA ASP A 109 8.22 14.88 10.35
C ASP A 109 7.49 15.85 9.38
N SER A 110 7.33 17.10 9.80
CA SER A 110 6.73 18.16 8.98
C SER A 110 7.54 18.53 7.73
N LYS A 111 8.83 18.20 7.70
CA LYS A 111 9.74 18.37 6.56
C LYS A 111 9.81 17.11 5.69
N ASN A 112 9.00 16.10 5.99
CA ASN A 112 8.94 14.80 5.31
C ASN A 112 10.23 13.98 5.44
N ASN A 113 11.03 14.23 6.47
CA ASN A 113 12.16 13.37 6.85
C ASN A 113 11.64 12.12 7.59
N PRO A 114 12.22 10.94 7.36
CA PRO A 114 11.93 9.77 8.19
C PRO A 114 12.41 10.01 9.63
N LEU A 115 11.65 9.47 10.59
CA LEU A 115 12.15 9.21 11.95
C LEU A 115 12.67 7.78 12.03
#